data_AF-A0A255ZGI0-F1
#
_entry.id   AF-A0A255ZGI0-F1
#
_cell.length_a   1.000
_cell.length_b   1.000
_cell.length_c   1.000
_cell.angle_alpha   90.00
_cell.angle_beta   90.00
_cell.angle_gamma   90.00
#
_symmetry.space_group_name_H-M   'P 1'
#
loop_
_entity.id
_entity.type
_entity.pdbx_description
1 polymer ?
#
loop_
_entity_poly.entity_id
_entity_poly.type
_entity_poly.pdbx_seq_one_letter_code
_entity_poly.pdbx_strand_id
1 'polypeptide(L)'
;MAVGTSVTLGKLVSDRAGTVTFTYLGNESGYVDSFSMYLGGAGQTLLESNAVGTSVSASIGPGDLNFWFEGNTGKFAYNGGSWATGTSIGLITGATGSTVGNYDFILGYNDSAGASRLGDWDDFVVGVTFVSAVPEPETYAMMLLGLGAVGAMARRRKAAQAKTPS
;
A
#
# COMPACT_ATOMS: atom_id res chain seq x y z
N MET A 1 -19.28 9.91 -25.00
CA MET A 1 -18.79 9.98 -23.61
C MET A 1 -17.34 9.56 -23.64
N ALA A 2 -16.40 10.42 -23.24
CA ALA A 2 -15.01 10.01 -23.13
C ALA A 2 -14.95 8.87 -22.09
N VAL A 3 -14.32 7.75 -22.45
CA VAL A 3 -13.94 6.70 -21.50
C VAL A 3 -12.86 7.33 -20.63
N GLY A 4 -13.28 7.99 -19.55
CA GLY A 4 -12.41 8.76 -18.66
C GLY A 4 -12.20 8.00 -17.36
N THR A 5 -10.94 7.79 -17.00
CA THR A 5 -10.53 7.42 -15.64
C THR A 5 -11.03 8.52 -14.70
N SER A 6 -11.91 8.18 -13.77
CA SER A 6 -12.38 9.14 -12.77
C SER A 6 -11.26 9.34 -11.75
N VAL A 7 -10.61 10.51 -11.79
CA VAL A 7 -9.61 10.89 -10.79
C VAL A 7 -10.33 11.41 -9.56
N THR A 8 -10.05 10.83 -8.40
CA THR A 8 -10.48 11.38 -7.12
C THR A 8 -9.28 12.09 -6.50
N LEU A 9 -9.39 13.39 -6.23
CA LEU A 9 -8.41 14.08 -5.39
C LEU A 9 -8.64 13.58 -3.96
N GLY A 10 -7.71 12.80 -3.42
CA GLY A 10 -8.05 11.97 -2.28
C GLY A 10 -6.87 11.49 -1.46
N LYS A 11 -7.21 11.16 -0.22
CA LYS A 11 -6.33 10.58 0.79
C LYS A 11 -6.36 9.06 0.67
N LEU A 12 -5.20 8.43 0.67
CA LEU A 12 -5.07 6.99 0.77
C LEU A 12 -4.99 6.58 2.24
N VAL A 13 -5.85 5.66 2.66
CA VAL A 13 -5.92 5.11 4.02
C VAL A 13 -5.94 3.58 3.96
N SER A 14 -5.42 2.93 4.99
CA SER A 14 -5.57 1.49 5.18
C SER A 14 -6.60 1.18 6.25
N ASP A 15 -7.46 0.19 6.03
CA ASP A 15 -8.43 -0.30 7.00
C ASP A 15 -7.87 -1.40 7.92
N ARG A 16 -6.69 -1.94 7.57
CA ARG A 16 -6.06 -3.07 8.26
C ARG A 16 -4.54 -2.97 8.24
N ALA A 17 -3.87 -3.76 9.09
CA ALA A 17 -2.43 -3.87 9.06
C ALA A 17 -1.95 -4.67 7.83
N GLY A 18 -0.78 -4.33 7.30
CA GLY A 18 -0.18 -5.01 6.16
C GLY A 18 1.07 -4.33 5.65
N THR A 19 1.52 -4.73 4.47
CA THR A 19 2.62 -4.10 3.75
C THR A 19 2.06 -3.35 2.56
N VAL A 20 2.35 -2.06 2.48
CA VAL A 20 2.11 -1.26 1.26
C VAL A 20 3.40 -1.17 0.47
N THR A 21 3.29 -1.29 -0.85
CA THR A 21 4.39 -1.12 -1.80
C THR A 21 4.02 -0.07 -2.82
N PHE A 22 4.93 0.87 -3.05
CA PHE A 22 4.83 1.87 -4.09
C PHE A 22 5.92 1.59 -5.12
N THR A 23 5.53 1.53 -6.39
CA THR A 23 6.41 1.22 -7.52
C THR A 23 6.45 2.40 -8.47
N TYR A 24 7.64 2.89 -8.79
CA TYR A 24 7.84 3.95 -9.77
C TYR A 24 7.43 3.49 -11.17
N LEU A 25 6.53 4.22 -11.83
CA LEU A 25 6.01 3.88 -13.15
C LEU A 25 6.53 4.79 -14.27
N GLY A 26 7.12 5.93 -13.91
CA GLY A 26 7.65 6.90 -14.85
C GLY A 26 7.26 8.33 -14.47
N ASN A 27 7.71 9.27 -15.29
CA ASN A 27 7.48 10.70 -15.15
C ASN A 27 7.48 11.38 -16.52
N GLU A 28 6.77 12.49 -16.63
CA GLU A 28 6.89 13.47 -17.71
C GLU A 28 6.94 14.87 -17.09
N SER A 29 8.05 15.21 -16.44
CA SER A 29 8.21 16.49 -15.75
C SER A 29 9.30 17.38 -16.36
N GLY A 30 9.13 18.69 -16.21
CA GLY A 30 10.16 19.70 -16.45
C GLY A 30 11.04 20.00 -15.23
N TYR A 31 10.69 19.46 -14.07
CA TYR A 31 11.42 19.58 -12.80
C TYR A 31 12.01 18.23 -12.38
N VAL A 32 12.81 18.22 -11.31
CA VAL A 32 13.33 16.97 -10.71
C VAL A 32 12.41 16.58 -9.58
N ASP A 33 11.43 15.72 -9.89
CA ASP A 33 10.40 15.35 -8.94
C ASP A 33 10.79 14.08 -8.15
N SER A 34 10.15 13.90 -7.00
CA SER A 34 10.35 12.72 -6.18
C SER A 34 9.09 12.34 -5.43
N PHE A 35 8.97 11.03 -5.19
CA PHE A 35 8.03 10.47 -4.25
C PHE A 35 8.78 10.01 -3.02
N SER A 36 8.34 10.42 -1.84
CA SER A 36 8.93 9.98 -0.58
C SER A 36 7.85 9.44 0.36
N MET A 37 8.16 8.34 1.03
CA MET A 37 7.37 7.89 2.18
C MET A 37 8.19 8.01 3.45
N TYR A 38 7.52 8.37 4.54
CA TYR A 38 8.04 8.22 5.90
C TYR A 38 7.19 7.19 6.63
N LEU A 39 7.38 5.92 6.25
CA LEU A 39 6.71 4.78 6.85
C LEU A 39 7.78 3.84 7.40
N GLY A 40 8.20 4.07 8.66
CA GLY A 40 9.05 3.14 9.42
C GLY A 40 10.56 3.37 9.40
N GLY A 41 11.06 4.43 8.75
CA GLY A 41 12.50 4.81 8.79
C GLY A 41 12.91 5.70 7.62
N ALA A 42 14.07 6.37 7.73
CA ALA A 42 14.64 7.19 6.66
C ALA A 42 15.10 6.33 5.47
N GLY A 43 14.91 6.80 4.23
CA GLY A 43 15.48 6.18 3.02
C GLY A 43 14.49 5.56 2.03
N GLN A 44 13.17 5.76 2.19
CA GLN A 44 12.16 5.22 1.27
C GLN A 44 11.70 6.28 0.26
N THR A 45 12.61 6.69 -0.63
CA THR A 45 12.35 7.70 -1.67
C THR A 45 12.53 7.08 -3.06
N LEU A 46 11.56 7.34 -3.93
CA LEU A 46 11.65 7.13 -5.37
C LEU A 46 11.98 8.46 -6.02
N LEU A 47 12.98 8.45 -6.89
CA LEU A 47 13.45 9.59 -7.67
C LEU A 47 13.19 9.30 -9.15
N GLU A 48 13.05 10.34 -9.96
CA GLU A 48 12.92 10.19 -11.42
C GLU A 48 14.13 9.50 -12.07
N SER A 49 15.30 9.62 -11.43
CA SER A 49 16.53 8.94 -11.86
C SER A 49 16.52 7.43 -11.56
N ASN A 50 15.54 6.93 -10.81
CA ASN A 50 15.40 5.49 -10.60
C ASN A 50 14.86 4.82 -11.86
N ALA A 51 15.21 3.55 -12.06
CA ALA A 51 14.63 2.77 -13.15
C ALA A 51 13.13 2.54 -12.91
N VAL A 52 12.33 2.59 -13.98
CA VAL A 52 10.91 2.18 -13.92
C VAL A 52 10.81 0.77 -13.35
N GLY A 53 9.88 0.58 -12.40
CA GLY A 53 9.72 -0.65 -11.62
C GLY A 53 10.43 -0.63 -10.26
N THR A 54 11.27 0.36 -9.98
CA THR A 54 11.88 0.53 -8.64
C THR A 54 10.79 0.70 -7.60
N SER A 55 10.89 -0.01 -6.48
CA SER A 55 9.84 -0.04 -5.47
C SER A 55 10.37 0.22 -4.06
N VAL A 56 9.54 0.85 -3.26
CA VAL A 56 9.72 1.10 -1.82
C VAL A 56 8.51 0.54 -1.08
N SER A 57 8.73 -0.05 0.08
CA SER A 57 7.69 -0.76 0.82
C SER A 57 7.77 -0.47 2.31
N ALA A 58 6.62 -0.51 2.98
CA ALA A 58 6.58 -0.34 4.42
C ALA A 58 5.46 -1.14 5.06
N SER A 59 5.72 -1.62 6.27
CA SER A 59 4.67 -2.17 7.13
C SER A 59 3.84 -1.01 7.68
N ILE A 60 2.52 -1.10 7.52
CA ILE A 60 1.55 -0.11 7.97
C ILE A 60 0.49 -0.77 8.86
N GLY A 61 -0.04 0.02 9.80
CA GLY A 61 -1.26 -0.32 10.52
C GLY A 61 -2.49 0.23 9.82
N PRO A 62 -3.68 0.01 10.40
CA PRO A 62 -4.88 0.76 10.02
C PRO A 62 -4.65 2.26 10.23
N GLY A 63 -5.14 3.09 9.30
CA GLY A 63 -5.04 4.54 9.36
C GLY A 63 -4.35 5.16 8.14
N ASP A 64 -3.84 6.36 8.33
CA ASP A 64 -3.29 7.18 7.26
C ASP A 64 -1.88 6.72 6.87
N LEU A 65 -1.62 6.68 5.57
CA LEU A 65 -0.28 6.43 5.06
C LEU A 65 0.49 7.75 5.02
N ASN A 66 1.70 7.78 5.60
CA ASN A 66 2.53 8.97 5.63
C ASN A 66 3.49 9.03 4.44
N PHE A 67 3.02 9.60 3.33
CA PHE A 67 3.82 9.86 2.14
C PHE A 67 3.56 11.26 1.58
N TRP A 68 4.48 11.72 0.74
CA TRP A 68 4.36 12.96 0.00
C TRP A 68 5.09 12.86 -1.34
N PHE A 69 4.70 13.75 -2.24
CA PHE A 69 5.49 14.08 -3.40
C PHE A 69 6.15 15.44 -3.19
N GLU A 70 7.31 15.61 -3.79
CA GLU A 70 8.02 16.88 -3.88
C GLU A 70 8.40 17.09 -5.34
N GLY A 71 7.97 18.21 -5.93
CA GLY A 71 8.42 18.62 -7.25
C GLY A 71 9.56 19.63 -7.15
N ASN A 72 9.32 20.87 -7.57
CA ASN A 72 10.24 21.97 -7.26
C ASN A 72 10.58 22.05 -5.74
N THR A 73 11.86 22.20 -5.43
CA THR A 73 12.41 22.08 -4.07
C THR A 73 11.61 22.85 -3.03
N GLY A 74 11.18 22.15 -1.98
CA GLY A 74 10.40 22.69 -0.86
C GLY A 74 8.90 22.81 -1.12
N LYS A 75 8.38 22.36 -2.27
CA LYS A 75 6.94 22.30 -2.55
C LYS A 75 6.43 20.86 -2.44
N PHE A 76 5.64 20.63 -1.39
CA PHE A 76 5.16 19.29 -1.05
C PHE A 76 3.67 19.13 -1.34
N ALA A 77 3.28 17.91 -1.74
CA ALA A 77 1.90 17.44 -1.66
C ALA A 77 1.84 16.21 -0.74
N TYR A 78 1.24 16.37 0.44
CA TYR A 78 1.10 15.31 1.44
C TYR A 78 -0.19 14.53 1.27
N ASN A 79 -0.14 13.21 1.54
CA ASN A 79 -1.33 12.38 1.57
C ASN A 79 -2.35 12.88 2.63
N GLY A 80 -3.53 13.31 2.19
CA GLY A 80 -4.59 13.80 3.08
C GLY A 80 -4.26 15.05 3.90
N GLY A 81 -3.20 15.77 3.53
CA GLY A 81 -2.76 17.01 4.19
C GLY A 81 -2.92 18.25 3.30
N SER A 82 -2.34 19.37 3.76
CA SER A 82 -2.26 20.60 2.96
C SER A 82 -1.21 20.46 1.85
N TRP A 83 -1.50 20.97 0.67
CA TRP A 83 -0.58 20.97 -0.47
C TRP A 83 0.01 22.37 -0.68
N ALA A 84 1.25 22.45 -1.14
CA ALA A 84 1.82 23.69 -1.62
C ALA A 84 1.04 24.21 -2.83
N THR A 85 0.97 25.52 -3.02
CA THR A 85 0.30 26.10 -4.19
C THR A 85 0.93 25.57 -5.48
N GLY A 86 0.09 25.02 -6.36
CA GLY A 86 0.53 24.40 -7.61
C GLY A 86 0.74 22.90 -7.51
N THR A 87 0.67 22.27 -6.34
CA THR A 87 0.88 20.81 -6.24
C THR A 87 -0.42 20.05 -6.02
N SER A 88 -0.53 18.84 -6.57
CA SER A 88 -1.68 17.96 -6.31
C SER A 88 -1.33 16.49 -6.45
N ILE A 89 -2.13 15.65 -5.78
CA ILE A 89 -2.11 14.19 -5.94
C ILE A 89 -3.44 13.76 -6.56
N GLY A 90 -3.37 13.09 -7.69
CA GLY A 90 -4.48 12.40 -8.31
C GLY A 90 -4.48 10.92 -7.92
N LEU A 91 -5.59 10.44 -7.36
CA LEU A 91 -5.88 9.00 -7.30
C LEU A 91 -6.56 8.63 -8.62
N ILE A 92 -5.78 8.12 -9.56
CA ILE A 92 -6.19 7.93 -10.96
C ILE A 92 -7.06 6.67 -11.12
N THR A 93 -6.83 5.65 -10.28
CA THR A 93 -7.54 4.36 -10.35
C THR A 93 -7.96 3.91 -8.95
N GLY A 94 -8.89 2.93 -8.86
CA GLY A 94 -9.36 2.35 -7.59
C GLY A 94 -10.60 2.99 -6.96
N ALA A 95 -11.00 4.22 -7.33
CA ALA A 95 -12.26 4.82 -6.86
C ALA A 95 -13.53 4.04 -7.30
N THR A 96 -13.41 3.25 -8.36
CA THR A 96 -14.48 2.40 -8.92
C THR A 96 -14.22 0.89 -8.75
N GLY A 97 -13.17 0.49 -8.00
CA GLY A 97 -12.78 -0.91 -7.82
C GLY A 97 -12.05 -1.55 -9.01
N SER A 98 -11.66 -0.77 -10.03
CA SER A 98 -10.86 -1.26 -11.16
C SER A 98 -9.37 -1.17 -10.83
N THR A 99 -8.68 -2.31 -10.88
CA THR A 99 -7.21 -2.37 -10.89
C THR A 99 -6.68 -1.93 -12.25
N VAL A 100 -5.43 -1.44 -12.28
CA VAL A 100 -4.71 -1.18 -13.54
C VAL A 100 -3.43 -2.01 -13.52
N GLY A 101 -3.36 -3.00 -14.40
CA GLY A 101 -2.31 -4.01 -14.37
C GLY A 101 -2.32 -4.77 -13.04
N ASN A 102 -1.19 -4.72 -12.33
CA ASN A 102 -0.99 -5.40 -11.04
C ASN A 102 -1.17 -4.46 -9.82
N TYR A 103 -1.65 -3.24 -10.02
CA TYR A 103 -1.75 -2.22 -8.97
C TYR A 103 -3.19 -2.04 -8.50
N ASP A 104 -3.35 -1.94 -7.17
CA ASP A 104 -4.62 -1.64 -6.51
C ASP A 104 -5.04 -0.19 -6.80
N PHE A 105 -4.05 0.72 -6.80
CA PHE A 105 -4.22 2.13 -7.10
C PHE A 105 -3.06 2.64 -7.96
N ILE A 106 -3.32 3.64 -8.78
CA ILE A 106 -2.31 4.48 -9.42
C ILE A 106 -2.43 5.87 -8.82
N LEU A 107 -1.31 6.38 -8.29
CA LEU A 107 -1.18 7.76 -7.87
C LEU A 107 -0.36 8.51 -8.91
N GLY A 108 -0.88 9.67 -9.30
CA GLY A 108 -0.15 10.64 -10.10
C GLY A 108 0.06 11.91 -9.31
N TYR A 109 1.25 12.48 -9.45
CA TYR A 109 1.60 13.79 -8.91
C TYR A 109 1.58 14.82 -10.03
N ASN A 110 1.28 16.06 -9.65
CA ASN A 110 1.32 17.19 -10.56
C ASN A 110 1.83 18.42 -9.82
N ASP A 111 2.82 19.11 -10.36
CA ASP A 111 3.48 20.27 -9.72
C ASP A 111 3.09 21.63 -10.35
N SER A 112 2.26 21.56 -11.40
CA SER A 112 1.58 22.68 -12.07
C SER A 112 0.04 22.67 -11.89
N ALA A 113 -0.44 21.99 -10.84
CA ALA A 113 -1.83 21.79 -10.53
C ALA A 113 -2.56 23.14 -10.31
N GLY A 114 -3.59 23.40 -11.11
CA GLY A 114 -4.37 24.65 -11.07
C GLY A 114 -4.34 25.47 -12.36
N ALA A 115 -3.42 25.17 -13.29
CA ALA A 115 -3.63 25.54 -14.68
C ALA A 115 -4.57 24.50 -15.32
N SER A 116 -5.75 24.92 -15.77
CA SER A 116 -6.80 24.05 -16.36
C SER A 116 -6.38 23.13 -17.52
N ARG A 117 -5.13 23.21 -17.99
CA ARG A 117 -4.55 22.40 -19.07
C ARG A 117 -3.32 21.57 -18.66
N LEU A 118 -2.87 21.65 -17.40
CA LEU A 118 -1.64 21.03 -16.89
C LEU A 118 -1.95 20.20 -15.64
N GLY A 119 -3.06 19.47 -15.66
CA GLY A 119 -3.50 18.62 -14.56
C GLY A 119 -3.69 17.21 -15.08
N ASP A 120 -2.65 16.68 -15.68
CA ASP A 120 -2.53 15.35 -16.27
C ASP A 120 -2.01 14.32 -15.27
N TRP A 121 -1.38 14.78 -14.18
CA TRP A 121 -0.87 13.93 -13.09
C TRP A 121 0.18 12.90 -13.54
N ASP A 122 0.97 13.24 -14.54
CA ASP A 122 2.07 12.45 -15.10
C ASP A 122 3.47 12.98 -14.74
N ASP A 123 3.57 14.14 -14.06
CA ASP A 123 4.83 14.69 -13.55
C ASP A 123 5.58 13.67 -12.66
N PHE A 124 4.86 12.83 -11.89
CA PHE A 124 5.45 11.63 -11.27
C PHE A 124 4.38 10.57 -10.99
N VAL A 125 4.57 9.34 -11.47
CA VAL A 125 3.56 8.28 -11.36
C VAL A 125 4.06 7.10 -10.54
N VAL A 126 3.24 6.66 -9.58
CA VAL A 126 3.49 5.43 -8.80
C VAL A 126 2.28 4.50 -8.81
N GLY A 127 2.57 3.20 -8.92
CA GLY A 127 1.61 2.14 -8.69
C GLY A 127 1.65 1.69 -7.24
N VAL A 128 0.49 1.43 -6.64
CA VAL A 128 0.35 1.01 -5.24
C VAL A 128 -0.17 -0.40 -5.19
N THR A 129 0.47 -1.25 -4.40
CA THR A 129 -0.06 -2.55 -3.99
C THR A 129 -0.11 -2.67 -2.48
N PHE A 130 -1.10 -3.42 -1.98
CA PHE A 130 -1.25 -3.71 -0.57
C PHE A 130 -1.41 -5.20 -0.32
N VAL A 131 -0.60 -5.71 0.61
CA VAL A 131 -0.70 -7.09 1.10
C VAL A 131 -1.09 -7.04 2.56
N SER A 132 -2.32 -7.49 2.88
CA SER A 132 -2.77 -7.55 4.27
C SER A 132 -1.89 -8.48 5.10
N ALA A 133 -1.60 -8.09 6.33
CA ALA A 133 -0.97 -9.00 7.28
C ALA A 133 -1.88 -10.22 7.47
N VAL A 134 -1.34 -11.41 7.27
CA VAL A 134 -2.07 -12.66 7.47
C VAL A 134 -2.17 -12.91 8.99
N PRO A 135 -3.38 -12.98 9.58
CA PRO A 135 -3.54 -13.45 10.96
C PRO A 135 -3.27 -14.97 10.98
N GLU A 136 -2.50 -15.63 11.85
CA GLU A 136 -1.71 -15.29 13.05
C GLU A 136 -0.82 -16.52 13.42
N PRO A 137 0.30 -16.35 14.15
CA PRO A 137 0.97 -17.42 14.89
C PRO A 137 0.07 -18.08 15.95
N GLU A 138 -0.88 -17.33 16.51
CA GLU A 138 -1.79 -17.76 17.59
C GLU A 138 -2.88 -18.72 17.10
N THR A 139 -3.39 -18.53 15.89
CA THR A 139 -4.30 -19.50 15.24
C THR A 139 -3.59 -20.85 15.03
N TYR A 140 -2.30 -20.84 14.67
CA TYR A 140 -1.51 -22.07 14.61
C TYR A 140 -1.27 -22.68 15.99
N ALA A 141 -1.03 -21.87 17.02
CA ALA A 141 -0.89 -22.33 18.40
C ALA A 141 -2.20 -22.96 18.93
N MET A 142 -3.36 -22.38 18.62
CA MET A 142 -4.68 -22.91 18.97
C MET A 142 -5.02 -24.18 18.20
N MET A 143 -4.65 -24.25 16.91
CA MET A 143 -4.78 -25.45 16.11
C MET A 143 -3.90 -26.58 16.65
N LEU A 144 -2.63 -26.28 16.99
CA LEU A 144 -1.69 -27.23 17.59
C LEU A 144 -2.12 -27.66 18.99
N LEU A 145 -2.65 -26.75 19.81
CA LEU A 145 -3.27 -27.08 21.09
C LEU A 145 -4.47 -27.99 20.92
N GLY A 146 -5.35 -27.71 19.95
CA GLY A 146 -6.49 -28.55 19.61
C GLY A 146 -6.06 -29.96 19.19
N LEU A 147 -5.07 -30.06 18.30
CA LEU A 147 -4.48 -31.34 17.85
C LEU A 147 -3.80 -32.09 19.01
N GLY A 148 -3.05 -31.39 19.86
CA GLY A 148 -2.41 -31.95 21.04
C GLY A 148 -3.42 -32.53 22.03
N ALA A 149 -4.52 -31.81 22.29
CA ALA A 149 -5.60 -32.27 23.16
C ALA A 149 -6.30 -33.51 22.59
N VAL A 150 -6.60 -33.54 21.29
CA VAL A 150 -7.21 -34.70 20.61
C VAL A 150 -6.28 -35.92 20.66
N GLY A 151 -4.99 -35.75 20.38
CA GLY A 151 -3.99 -36.82 20.48
C GLY A 151 -3.87 -37.39 21.90
N ALA A 152 -3.87 -36.53 22.92
CA ALA A 152 -3.84 -36.95 24.32
C ALA A 152 -5.11 -37.74 24.70
N MET A 153 -6.29 -37.30 24.26
CA MET A 153 -7.56 -38.02 24.49
C MET A 153 -7.58 -39.38 23.81
N ALA A 154 -7.10 -39.48 22.57
CA ALA A 154 -7.01 -40.75 21.83
C ALA A 154 -6.08 -41.75 22.55
N ARG A 155 -4.93 -41.29 23.08
CA ARG A 155 -4.00 -42.12 23.86
C ARG A 155 -4.64 -42.67 25.13
N ARG A 156 -5.40 -41.84 25.86
CA ARG A 156 -6.11 -42.26 27.09
C ARG A 156 -7.16 -43.34 26.82
N ARG A 157 -7.90 -43.24 25.71
CA ARG A 157 -8.91 -44.24 25.32
C ARG A 157 -8.27 -45.60 25.02
N LYS A 158 -7.14 -45.62 24.31
CA LYS A 158 -6.41 -46.88 24.05
C LYS A 158 -5.89 -47.53 25.33
N ALA A 159 -5.37 -46.75 26.28
CA ALA A 159 -4.87 -47.27 27.56
C ALA A 159 -5.98 -47.85 28.45
N ALA A 160 -7.20 -47.32 28.37
CA ALA A 160 -8.35 -47.87 29.11
C ALA A 160 -8.87 -49.19 28.51
N GLN A 161 -8.86 -49.33 27.18
CA GLN A 161 -9.27 -50.57 26.49
C GLN A 161 -8.28 -51.72 26.69
N ALA A 162 -6.99 -51.44 26.89
CA ALA A 162 -5.97 -52.45 27.16
C ALA A 162 -6.03 -53.05 28.59
N LYS A 163 -6.88 -52.50 29.48
CA LYS A 163 -6.98 -52.90 30.90
C LYS A 163 -8.16 -53.82 31.24
N THR A 164 -8.81 -54.42 30.25
CA THR A 164 -9.81 -55.48 30.47
C THR A 164 -9.23 -56.84 30.08
N PRO A 165 -8.52 -57.53 30.98
CA PRO A 165 -8.28 -58.97 30.84
C PRO A 165 -9.52 -59.73 31.34
N SER A 166 -10.04 -60.63 30.50
CA SER A 166 -10.94 -61.72 30.87
C SER A 166 -10.19 -62.83 31.61
#